data_AF-A0A0F8WK56-F1
#
_entry.id   AF-A0A0F8WK56-F1
#
_cell.length_a   1.000
_cell.length_b   1.000
_cell.length_c   1.000
_cell.angle_alpha   90.00
_cell.angle_beta   90.00
_cell.angle_gamma   90.00
#
_symmetry.space_group_name_H-M   'P 1'
#
loop_
_entity.id
_entity.type
_entity.pdbx_description
1 polymer ?
#
loop_
_entity_poly.entity_id
_entity_poly.type
_entity_poly.pdbx_seq_one_letter_code
_entity_poly.pdbx_strand_id
1 'polypeptide(L)' 'VKDYIEDLDYLESYIRKAIEIYGKENLIIKPDCGFLPLRDSFGEKRAYEIAIKKIKNMVLALNKIEH' A
#
# COMPACT_ATOMS: atom_id res chain seq x y z
N VAL A 1 3.06 3.93 -10.61
CA VAL A 1 4.26 3.54 -9.83
C VAL A 1 5.50 4.14 -10.49
N LYS A 2 5.98 5.28 -9.97
CA LYS A 2 7.13 6.00 -10.54
C LYS A 2 8.44 5.79 -9.76
N ASP A 3 8.31 5.44 -8.50
CA ASP A 3 9.33 4.89 -7.63
C ASP A 3 8.73 3.62 -7.02
N TYR A 4 9.53 2.73 -6.44
CA TYR A 4 9.11 1.47 -5.80
C TYR A 4 8.03 1.61 -4.71
N ILE A 5 7.37 2.76 -4.55
CA ILE A 5 6.28 3.10 -3.64
C ILE A 5 5.08 3.52 -4.50
N GLU A 6 3.93 2.90 -4.25
CA GLU A 6 2.67 3.24 -4.90
C GLU A 6 2.19 4.61 -4.42
N ASP A 7 1.76 5.46 -5.35
CA ASP A 7 1.16 6.75 -5.04
C ASP A 7 -0.27 6.60 -4.48
N LEU A 8 -0.75 7.66 -3.84
CA LEU A 8 -2.05 7.64 -3.17
C LEU A 8 -3.20 7.49 -4.17
N ASP A 9 -3.15 8.19 -5.30
CA ASP A 9 -4.23 8.17 -6.29
C ASP A 9 -4.42 6.76 -6.86
N TYR A 10 -3.32 6.05 -7.16
CA TYR A 10 -3.36 4.66 -7.56
C TYR A 10 -4.00 3.78 -6.47
N LEU A 11 -3.54 3.86 -5.22
CA LEU A 11 -4.05 3.05 -4.12
C LEU A 11 -5.54 3.34 -3.86
N GLU A 12 -5.95 4.60 -3.89
CA GLU A 12 -7.35 5.01 -3.73
C GLU A 12 -8.23 4.40 -4.82
N SER A 13 -7.81 4.51 -6.09
CA SER A 13 -8.55 3.91 -7.21
C SER A 13 -8.65 2.39 -7.10
N TYR A 14 -7.58 1.73 -6.66
CA TYR A 14 -7.51 0.29 -6.50
C TYR A 14 -8.43 -0.20 -5.37
N ILE A 15 -8.40 0.48 -4.21
CA ILE A 15 -9.26 0.16 -3.07
C ILE A 15 -10.74 0.40 -3.42
N ARG A 16 -11.08 1.51 -4.08
CA ARG A 16 -12.48 1.79 -4.50
C ARG A 16 -13.01 0.69 -5.42
N LYS A 17 -12.21 0.25 -6.39
CA LYS A 17 -12.58 -0.86 -7.27
C LYS A 17 -12.79 -2.16 -6.50
N ALA A 18 -11.94 -2.46 -5.51
CA ALA A 18 -12.13 -3.63 -4.67
C ALA A 18 -13.42 -3.54 -3.83
N ILE A 19 -13.75 -2.35 -3.31
CA ILE A 19 -14.99 -2.11 -2.55
C ILE A 19 -16.21 -2.35 -3.42
N GLU A 20 -16.19 -1.89 -4.67
CA GLU A 20 -17.28 -2.09 -5.64
C GLU A 20 -17.52 -3.58 -5.93
N ILE A 21 -16.45 -4.38 -6.04
CA ILE A 21 -16.55 -5.81 -6.38
C ILE A 21 -16.93 -6.66 -5.17
N TYR A 22 -16.37 -6.37 -4.00
CA TYR A 22 -16.41 -7.29 -2.84
C TYR A 22 -17.20 -6.76 -1.64
N GLY A 23 -17.58 -5.48 -1.61
CA GLY A 23 -18.12 -4.81 -0.43
C GLY A 23 -17.03 -4.43 0.57
N LYS A 24 -17.18 -3.26 1.22
CA LYS A 24 -16.14 -2.69 2.09
C LYS A 24 -15.82 -3.58 3.29
N GLU A 25 -16.86 -4.15 3.88
CA GLU A 25 -16.81 -5.02 5.07
C GLU A 25 -16.06 -6.33 4.84
N ASN A 26 -15.86 -6.74 3.57
CA ASN A 26 -15.18 -7.98 3.21
C ASN A 26 -13.71 -7.76 2.79
N LEU A 27 -13.18 -6.55 2.94
CA LEU A 27 -11.83 -6.22 2.50
C LEU A 27 -10.82 -6.15 3.65
N ILE A 28 -9.64 -6.70 3.39
CA ILE A 28 -8.43 -6.49 4.17
C ILE A 28 -7.38 -5.86 3.27
N ILE A 29 -6.87 -4.69 3.67
CA ILE A 29 -5.83 -3.98 2.94
C ILE A 29 -4.47 -4.38 3.52
N LYS A 30 -3.67 -5.11 2.74
CA LYS A 30 -2.35 -5.62 3.15
C LYS A 30 -1.39 -5.63 1.95
N PRO A 31 -0.06 -5.64 2.17
CA PRO A 31 0.87 -5.94 1.09
C PRO A 31 0.69 -7.38 0.60
N ASP A 32 1.06 -7.63 -0.66
CA ASP A 32 0.94 -8.95 -1.28
C ASP A 32 1.75 -10.00 -0.50
N CYS A 33 3.01 -9.66 -0.16
CA CYS A 33 3.93 -10.45 0.63
C CYS A 33 4.68 -9.55 1.64
N GLY A 34 5.54 -10.17 2.47
CA GLY A 34 6.40 -9.43 3.38
C GLY A 34 7.45 -8.58 2.66
N PHE A 35 8.06 -7.64 3.39
CA PHE A 35 9.06 -6.71 2.86
C PHE A 35 10.51 -7.25 2.85
N LEU A 36 10.73 -8.52 3.21
CA LEU A 36 12.07 -9.11 3.29
C LEU A 36 12.90 -8.93 1.99
N PRO A 37 12.34 -9.13 0.78
CA PRO A 37 13.10 -8.93 -0.46
C PRO A 37 13.59 -7.49 -0.68
N LEU A 38 12.95 -6.49 -0.06
CA LEU A 38 13.43 -5.10 -0.12
C LEU A 38 14.78 -4.97 0.58
N ARG A 39 15.00 -5.68 1.70
CA ARG A 39 16.26 -5.66 2.44
C ARG A 39 17.39 -6.19 1.58
N ASP A 40 17.15 -7.29 0.89
CA ASP A 40 18.17 -7.93 0.05
C ASP A 40 18.49 -7.08 -1.19
N SER A 41 17.55 -6.26 -1.66
CA SER A 41 17.71 -5.40 -2.84
C SER A 41 18.30 -4.02 -2.54
N PHE A 42 17.98 -3.42 -1.38
CA PHE A 42 18.29 -2.02 -1.08
C PHE A 42 19.08 -1.83 0.23
N GLY A 43 19.36 -2.91 0.97
CA GLY A 43 19.92 -2.84 2.32
C GLY A 43 18.89 -2.40 3.36
N GLU A 44 19.21 -2.63 4.64
CA GLU A 44 18.27 -2.49 5.76
C GLU A 44 17.63 -1.10 5.85
N LYS A 45 18.44 -0.04 5.89
CA LYS A 45 17.95 1.34 6.08
C LYS A 45 16.99 1.76 4.97
N ARG A 46 17.37 1.55 3.70
CA ARG A 46 16.56 1.98 2.56
C ARG A 46 15.32 1.11 2.38
N ALA A 47 15.44 -0.19 2.64
CA ALA A 47 14.29 -1.10 2.64
C ALA A 47 13.25 -0.70 3.67
N TYR A 48 13.68 -0.35 4.89
CA TYR A 48 12.80 0.15 5.94
C TYR A 48 12.07 1.43 5.52
N GLU A 49 12.79 2.41 4.94
CA GLU A 49 12.19 3.65 4.43
C GLU A 49 11.11 3.39 3.37
N ILE A 50 11.38 2.46 2.43
CA ILE A 50 10.42 2.09 1.38
C ILE A 50 9.21 1.39 2.01
N ALA A 51 9.43 0.40 2.88
CA ALA A 51 8.36 -0.36 3.52
C ALA A 51 7.42 0.56 4.33
N ILE A 52 7.98 1.45 5.16
CA ILE A 52 7.19 2.39 5.95
C ILE A 52 6.41 3.36 5.06
N LYS A 53 7.00 3.86 3.96
CA LYS A 53 6.27 4.73 3.03
C LYS A 53 5.13 4.01 2.33
N LYS A 54 5.33 2.75 1.90
CA LYS A 54 4.26 1.92 1.33
C LYS A 54 3.11 1.76 2.31
N ILE A 55 3.39 1.31 3.54
CA ILE A 55 2.37 1.12 4.58
C ILE A 55 1.65 2.45 4.86
N LYS A 56 2.40 3.54 5.02
CA LYS A 56 1.83 4.87 5.26
C LYS A 56 0.87 5.28 4.14
N ASN A 57 1.24 5.06 2.89
CA ASN A 57 0.39 5.40 1.75
C ASN A 57 -0.88 4.54 1.71
N MET A 58 -0.80 3.25 2.03
CA MET A 58 -1.97 2.38 2.13
C MET A 58 -2.96 2.86 3.20
N VAL A 59 -2.46 3.23 4.40
CA VAL A 59 -3.30 3.76 5.49
C VAL A 59 -3.91 5.11 5.10
N LEU A 60 -3.13 6.02 4.51
CA LEU A 60 -3.63 7.33 4.09
C LEU A 60 -4.70 7.22 2.99
N ALA A 61 -4.49 6.33 2.01
CA ALA A 61 -5.46 6.07 0.96
C ALA A 61 -6.77 5.52 1.52
N LEU A 62 -6.70 4.59 2.48
CA LEU A 62 -7.88 4.05 3.15
C LEU A 62 -8.63 5.16 3.90
N ASN A 63 -7.94 5.95 4.74
CA ASN A 63 -8.55 7.03 5.52
C ASN A 63 -9.29 8.05 4.66
N LYS A 64 -8.77 8.39 3.47
CA LYS A 64 -9.44 9.28 2.51
C LYS A 64 -10.71 8.70 1.88
N ILE A 65 -10.90 7.40 1.93
CA ILE A 65 -12.12 6.75 1.45
C ILE A 65 -13.16 6.69 2.57
N GLU A 66 -12.73 6.67 3.83
CA GLU A 66 -13.62 6.62 4.99
C GLU A 66 -14.16 7.97 5.46
N HIS A 67 -13.48 9.06 5.10
CA HIS A 67 -13.83 10.45 5.40
C HIS A 67 -14.24 11.21 4.15
#